data_AF-A0AAW2RI85-F1
#
_entry.id   AF-A0AAW2RI85-F1
#
_cell.length_a   1.000
_cell.length_b   1.000
_cell.length_c   1.000
_cell.angle_alpha   90.00
_cell.angle_beta   90.00
_cell.angle_gamma   90.00
#
_symmetry.space_group_name_H-M   'P 1'
#
loop_
_entity.id
_entity.type
_entity.pdbx_description
1 polymer ?
#
loop_
_entity_poly.entity_id
_entity_poly.type
_entity_poly.pdbx_seq_one_letter_code
_entity_poly.pdbx_strand_id
1 'polypeptide(L)'
;MLFIIIYDEHGGFFDHVPTPVIGVPSPDGILGPEPYNFRFDRLGVRVPAIMISPWIEKGAVLHRPLGPHPTSEFEHSSIPATVKKIFNLKEFLTKRDAWAGTFETVISRKSPRTDCPETLPEPVKLREAEAKDEAKLSEFQEELVQMAASLCGDHRKEGFPHKLVENMTVSDGVEYVKGAFKKFLDECEKARRNGADGSTICIPAGDSSASTVDAPSPKSKSFASKLFSCAVCGGN
;
A
#
# COMPACT_ATOMS: atom_id res chain seq x y z
N MET A 1 13.39 -9.10 -23.24
CA MET A 1 13.04 -8.87 -21.82
C MET A 1 12.31 -7.55 -21.70
N LEU A 2 11.21 -7.51 -20.95
CA LEU A 2 10.46 -6.31 -20.59
C LEU A 2 10.48 -6.23 -19.06
N PHE A 3 11.08 -5.18 -18.52
CA PHE A 3 11.10 -4.89 -17.10
C PHE A 3 10.10 -3.78 -16.80
N ILE A 4 9.22 -4.01 -15.81
CA ILE A 4 8.11 -3.11 -15.49
C ILE A 4 8.28 -2.66 -14.05
N ILE A 5 8.30 -1.34 -13.84
CA ILE A 5 8.23 -0.72 -12.52
C ILE A 5 6.87 -0.03 -12.43
N ILE A 6 6.05 -0.44 -11.47
CA ILE A 6 4.75 0.17 -11.19
C ILE A 6 4.63 0.42 -9.70
N TYR A 7 3.87 1.45 -9.34
CA TYR A 7 3.52 1.78 -7.98
C TYR A 7 2.17 1.15 -7.67
N ASP A 8 2.02 0.55 -6.50
CA ASP A 8 0.76 -0.06 -6.03
C ASP A 8 -0.29 1.00 -5.68
N GLU A 9 0.15 2.16 -5.19
CA GLU A 9 -0.71 3.29 -4.88
C GLU A 9 -0.12 4.65 -5.26
N HIS A 10 -0.99 5.66 -5.28
CA HIS A 10 -0.64 7.04 -5.62
C HIS A 10 -0.07 7.86 -4.45
N GLY A 11 0.00 7.29 -3.24
CA GLY A 11 0.56 7.95 -2.05
C GLY A 11 -0.23 9.16 -1.52
N GLY A 12 -1.49 9.36 -1.93
CA GLY A 12 -2.30 10.51 -1.52
C GLY A 12 -1.97 11.83 -2.25
N PHE A 13 -1.04 11.80 -3.20
CA PHE A 13 -0.66 12.99 -3.96
C PHE A 13 -1.75 13.40 -4.95
N PHE A 14 -1.89 14.71 -5.16
CA PHE A 14 -2.86 15.24 -6.12
C PHE A 14 -2.56 14.77 -7.55
N ASP A 15 -3.60 14.26 -8.24
CA ASP A 15 -3.59 14.01 -9.67
C ASP A 15 -4.79 14.76 -10.31
N HIS A 16 -4.53 15.46 -11.41
CA HIS A 16 -5.53 16.26 -12.11
C HIS A 16 -6.51 15.44 -12.96
N VAL A 17 -6.21 14.17 -13.25
CA VAL A 17 -7.03 13.32 -14.12
C VAL A 17 -8.12 12.64 -13.31
N PRO A 18 -9.40 12.85 -13.66
CA PRO A 18 -10.52 12.16 -13.01
C PRO A 18 -10.40 10.65 -13.16
N THR A 19 -10.78 9.90 -12.12
CA THR A 19 -10.68 8.45 -12.16
C THR A 19 -11.71 7.84 -13.12
N PRO A 20 -11.32 6.84 -13.93
CA PRO A 20 -12.26 6.15 -14.83
C PRO A 20 -13.39 5.44 -14.07
N VAL A 21 -14.63 5.69 -14.52
CA VAL A 21 -15.87 5.10 -13.95
C VAL A 21 -16.79 4.48 -15.01
N ILE A 22 -16.47 4.65 -16.30
CA ILE A 22 -17.35 4.23 -17.39
C ILE A 22 -16.92 2.87 -17.90
N GLY A 23 -17.83 1.88 -17.84
CA GLY A 23 -17.61 0.55 -18.40
C GLY A 23 -16.50 -0.25 -17.71
N VAL A 24 -16.13 0.13 -16.50
CA VAL A 24 -15.13 -0.56 -15.67
C VAL A 24 -15.83 -1.72 -14.93
N PRO A 25 -15.51 -3.00 -15.21
CA PRO A 25 -16.30 -4.11 -14.69
C PRO A 25 -15.86 -4.51 -13.28
N SER A 26 -16.78 -4.65 -12.32
CA SER A 26 -16.47 -5.31 -11.04
C SER A 26 -15.75 -6.66 -11.29
N PRO A 27 -14.61 -6.92 -10.61
CA PRO A 27 -13.75 -8.06 -10.95
C PRO A 27 -14.47 -9.41 -10.84
N ASP A 28 -15.23 -9.59 -9.76
CA ASP A 28 -15.95 -10.81 -9.39
C ASP A 28 -17.45 -10.57 -9.13
N GLY A 29 -17.88 -9.31 -9.04
CA GLY A 29 -19.26 -8.94 -8.71
C GLY A 29 -19.56 -8.96 -7.20
N ILE A 30 -18.54 -9.13 -6.35
CA ILE A 30 -18.68 -9.07 -4.90
C ILE A 30 -18.74 -7.61 -4.46
N LEU A 31 -19.71 -7.28 -3.62
CA LEU A 31 -19.85 -5.95 -3.03
C LEU A 31 -19.00 -5.83 -1.78
N GLY A 32 -18.50 -4.63 -1.52
CA GLY A 32 -17.93 -4.27 -0.23
C GLY A 32 -18.98 -4.37 0.88
N PRO A 33 -18.54 -4.43 2.16
CA PRO A 33 -19.46 -4.55 3.28
C PRO A 33 -20.37 -3.32 3.42
N GLU A 34 -21.46 -3.51 4.18
CA GLU A 34 -22.30 -2.42 4.65
C GLU A 34 -21.49 -1.41 5.50
N PRO A 35 -21.89 -0.12 5.52
CA PRO A 35 -23.10 0.44 4.89
C PRO A 35 -22.91 0.86 3.43
N TYR A 36 -21.68 0.84 2.91
CA TYR A 36 -21.35 1.49 1.64
C TYR A 36 -21.59 0.61 0.40
N ASN A 37 -21.57 -0.72 0.56
CA ASN A 37 -21.84 -1.67 -0.53
C ASN A 37 -21.04 -1.36 -1.81
N PHE A 38 -19.76 -1.06 -1.64
CA PHE A 38 -18.91 -0.58 -2.74
C PHE A 38 -18.82 -1.62 -3.86
N ARG A 39 -19.14 -1.23 -5.10
CA ARG A 39 -19.33 -2.14 -6.22
C ARG A 39 -18.04 -2.57 -6.93
N PHE A 40 -16.94 -1.89 -6.63
CA PHE A 40 -15.66 -2.05 -7.32
C PHE A 40 -15.76 -1.85 -8.83
N ASP A 41 -16.71 -1.07 -9.36
CA ASP A 41 -16.91 -0.82 -10.80
C ASP A 41 -16.30 0.51 -11.27
N ARG A 42 -15.16 0.88 -10.67
CA ARG A 42 -14.35 2.04 -11.05
C ARG A 42 -12.86 1.77 -10.86
N LEU A 43 -12.03 2.68 -11.34
CA LEU A 43 -10.60 2.71 -11.06
C LEU A 43 -10.27 3.75 -9.97
N GLY A 44 -9.12 3.52 -9.33
CA GLY A 44 -8.50 4.46 -8.40
C GLY A 44 -7.78 5.61 -9.11
N VAL A 45 -7.04 6.39 -8.33
CA VAL A 45 -6.15 7.45 -8.83
C VAL A 45 -5.01 6.82 -9.64
N ARG A 46 -4.48 7.55 -10.63
CA ARG A 46 -3.36 7.07 -11.43
C ARG A 46 -2.13 6.84 -10.58
N VAL A 47 -1.35 5.85 -10.99
CA VAL A 47 -0.05 5.51 -10.42
C VAL A 47 1.02 5.56 -11.52
N PRO A 48 2.27 5.91 -11.21
CA PRO A 48 3.34 5.86 -12.19
C PRO A 48 3.60 4.43 -12.69
N ALA A 49 3.90 4.32 -13.98
CA ALA A 49 4.30 3.07 -14.63
C ALA A 49 5.48 3.34 -15.58
N ILE A 50 6.56 2.57 -15.43
CA ILE A 50 7.77 2.67 -16.24
C ILE A 50 8.03 1.31 -16.87
N MET A 51 8.18 1.30 -18.20
CA MET A 51 8.47 0.10 -18.98
C MET A 51 9.85 0.21 -19.61
N ILE A 52 10.70 -0.77 -19.33
CA ILE A 52 12.12 -0.75 -19.67
C ILE A 52 12.42 -1.97 -20.54
N SER A 53 12.80 -1.72 -21.79
CA SER A 53 13.24 -2.76 -22.72
C SER A 53 14.08 -2.15 -23.85
N PRO A 54 15.08 -2.88 -24.39
CA PRO A 54 15.72 -2.48 -25.63
C PRO A 54 14.77 -2.52 -26.84
N TRP A 55 13.60 -3.16 -26.71
CA TRP A 55 12.62 -3.24 -27.79
C TRP A 55 11.55 -2.12 -27.78
N ILE A 56 11.68 -1.16 -26.86
CA ILE A 56 10.83 0.04 -26.77
C ILE A 56 11.62 1.22 -27.35
N GLU A 57 10.93 2.13 -28.05
CA GLU A 57 11.53 3.38 -28.51
C GLU A 57 12.03 4.26 -27.36
N LYS A 58 13.15 4.95 -27.57
CA LYS A 58 13.72 5.84 -26.55
C LYS A 58 12.77 7.00 -26.29
N GLY A 59 12.43 7.23 -25.01
CA GLY A 59 11.51 8.30 -24.62
C GLY A 59 10.07 8.07 -25.04
N ALA A 60 9.69 6.83 -25.36
CA ALA A 60 8.30 6.51 -25.69
C ALA A 60 7.36 6.82 -24.52
N VAL A 61 6.25 7.48 -24.82
CA VAL A 61 5.14 7.69 -23.90
C VAL A 61 3.95 6.90 -24.43
N LEU A 62 3.49 5.92 -23.65
CA LEU A 62 2.29 5.16 -23.97
C LEU A 62 1.11 5.80 -23.25
N HIS A 63 0.09 6.20 -24.01
CA HIS A 63 -1.15 6.77 -23.48
C HIS A 63 -2.18 5.66 -23.22
N ARG A 64 -3.45 5.89 -23.53
CA ARG A 64 -4.51 4.89 -23.34
C ARG A 64 -4.29 3.63 -24.20
N PRO A 65 -4.72 2.46 -23.73
CA PRO A 65 -4.57 1.22 -24.49
C PRO A 65 -5.51 1.18 -25.70
N LEU A 66 -5.14 0.37 -26.69
CA LEU A 66 -6.06 -0.20 -27.67
C LEU A 66 -6.62 -1.49 -27.07
N GLY A 67 -7.47 -1.35 -26.06
CA GLY A 67 -7.94 -2.50 -25.27
C GLY A 67 -9.06 -3.29 -25.93
N PRO A 68 -9.44 -4.44 -25.35
CA PRO A 68 -10.53 -5.26 -25.88
C PRO A 68 -11.88 -4.52 -25.89
N HIS A 69 -12.01 -3.45 -25.08
CA HIS A 69 -13.15 -2.56 -25.08
C HIS A 69 -12.73 -1.10 -25.33
N PRO A 70 -13.60 -0.26 -25.92
CA PRO A 70 -13.33 1.17 -26.10
C PRO A 70 -13.08 1.94 -24.79
N THR A 71 -13.54 1.39 -23.66
CA THR A 71 -13.35 2.00 -22.33
C THR A 71 -12.16 1.45 -21.58
N SER A 72 -11.46 0.45 -22.11
CA SER A 72 -10.31 -0.17 -21.45
C SER A 72 -9.25 0.88 -21.09
N GLU A 73 -8.66 0.72 -19.91
CA GLU A 73 -7.56 1.54 -19.41
C GLU A 73 -6.36 0.65 -19.05
N PHE A 74 -5.19 1.27 -18.87
CA PHE A 74 -4.07 0.61 -18.21
C PHE A 74 -4.24 0.71 -16.70
N GLU A 75 -4.20 -0.44 -16.03
CA GLU A 75 -4.30 -0.57 -14.57
C GLU A 75 -3.58 -1.85 -14.11
N HIS A 76 -3.57 -2.17 -12.81
CA HIS A 76 -2.79 -3.30 -12.29
C HIS A 76 -3.11 -4.64 -12.95
N SER A 77 -4.37 -4.86 -13.32
CA SER A 77 -4.82 -6.07 -14.01
C SER A 77 -4.34 -6.15 -15.46
N SER A 78 -3.75 -5.09 -16.01
CA SER A 78 -3.02 -5.13 -17.29
C SER A 78 -1.81 -6.06 -17.24
N ILE A 79 -1.22 -6.29 -16.07
CA ILE A 79 -0.12 -7.27 -15.90
C ILE A 79 -0.61 -8.70 -16.15
N PRO A 80 -1.56 -9.26 -15.40
CA PRO A 80 -2.09 -10.59 -15.67
C PRO A 80 -2.73 -10.69 -17.06
N ALA A 81 -3.40 -9.64 -17.55
CA ALA A 81 -3.93 -9.61 -18.92
C ALA A 81 -2.83 -9.78 -19.98
N THR A 82 -1.70 -9.08 -19.80
CA THR A 82 -0.53 -9.18 -20.69
C THR A 82 0.12 -10.55 -20.61
N VAL A 83 0.29 -11.11 -19.39
CA VAL A 83 0.81 -12.47 -19.18
C VAL A 83 -0.07 -13.51 -19.87
N LYS A 84 -1.39 -13.44 -19.64
CA LYS A 84 -2.39 -14.29 -20.31
C LYS A 84 -2.20 -14.25 -21.82
N LYS A 85 -2.09 -13.04 -22.40
CA LYS A 85 -1.94 -12.85 -23.85
C LYS A 85 -0.62 -13.39 -24.39
N ILE A 86 0.51 -13.08 -23.75
CA ILE A 86 1.85 -13.50 -24.20
C ILE A 86 2.01 -15.02 -24.14
N PHE A 87 1.51 -15.67 -23.08
CA PHE A 87 1.63 -17.11 -22.89
C PHE A 87 0.43 -17.90 -23.43
N ASN A 88 -0.52 -17.22 -24.08
CA ASN A 88 -1.75 -17.81 -24.61
C ASN A 88 -2.48 -18.69 -23.57
N LEU A 89 -2.62 -18.20 -22.34
CA LEU A 89 -3.36 -18.90 -21.29
C LEU A 89 -4.85 -18.92 -21.64
N LYS A 90 -5.52 -19.99 -21.23
CA LYS A 90 -6.91 -20.29 -21.63
C LYS A 90 -7.88 -19.23 -21.12
N GLU A 91 -7.83 -18.96 -19.82
CA GLU A 91 -8.80 -18.12 -19.11
C GLU A 91 -8.15 -16.87 -18.52
N PHE A 92 -8.95 -15.84 -18.31
CA PHE A 92 -8.63 -14.71 -17.44
C PHE A 92 -8.96 -15.05 -15.99
N LEU A 93 -8.35 -14.35 -15.04
CA LEU A 93 -8.59 -14.56 -13.60
C LEU A 93 -9.91 -13.95 -13.16
N THR A 94 -10.29 -12.82 -13.75
CA THR A 94 -11.47 -12.02 -13.38
C THR A 94 -12.07 -11.33 -14.61
N LYS A 95 -13.17 -10.61 -14.44
CA LYS A 95 -13.69 -9.72 -15.49
C LYS A 95 -12.80 -8.50 -15.70
N ARG A 96 -11.96 -8.15 -14.72
CA ARG A 96 -11.15 -6.93 -14.72
C ARG A 96 -9.91 -7.08 -15.60
N ASP A 97 -9.15 -8.16 -15.46
CA ASP A 97 -8.04 -8.47 -16.37
C ASP A 97 -8.51 -8.86 -17.77
N ALA A 98 -9.71 -9.42 -17.93
CA ALA A 98 -10.31 -9.60 -19.26
C ALA A 98 -10.61 -8.27 -19.99
N TRP A 99 -10.87 -7.20 -19.23
CA TRP A 99 -11.19 -5.88 -19.75
C TRP A 99 -9.96 -4.96 -19.90
N ALA A 100 -8.94 -5.15 -19.06
CA ALA A 100 -7.77 -4.27 -19.00
C ALA A 100 -6.97 -4.24 -20.32
N GLY A 101 -6.34 -3.10 -20.61
CA GLY A 101 -5.42 -2.98 -21.75
C GLY A 101 -4.14 -3.80 -21.55
N THR A 102 -3.53 -4.29 -22.63
CA THR A 102 -2.29 -5.08 -22.59
C THR A 102 -1.09 -4.33 -23.18
N PHE A 103 0.12 -4.68 -22.76
CA PHE A 103 1.32 -3.88 -23.01
C PHE A 103 2.09 -4.20 -24.30
N GLU A 104 1.71 -5.23 -25.05
CA GLU A 104 2.50 -5.70 -26.20
C GLU A 104 2.72 -4.62 -27.27
N THR A 105 1.82 -3.64 -27.36
CA THR A 105 1.93 -2.49 -28.27
C THR A 105 3.14 -1.59 -27.97
N VAL A 106 3.65 -1.61 -26.73
CA VAL A 106 4.84 -0.84 -26.34
C VAL A 106 6.11 -1.41 -26.97
N ILE A 107 6.13 -2.71 -27.24
CA ILE A 107 7.24 -3.42 -27.91
C ILE A 107 7.11 -3.18 -29.41
N SER A 108 7.47 -1.99 -29.86
CA SER A 108 7.24 -1.53 -31.24
C SER A 108 8.42 -1.77 -32.18
N ARG A 109 9.62 -2.06 -31.65
CA ARG A 109 10.84 -2.16 -32.45
C ARG A 109 11.02 -3.53 -33.09
N LYS A 110 11.59 -3.54 -34.30
CA LYS A 110 12.01 -4.77 -35.01
C LYS A 110 13.39 -5.27 -34.60
N SER A 111 14.22 -4.41 -34.01
CA SER A 111 15.54 -4.73 -33.49
C SER A 111 15.79 -4.02 -32.16
N PRO A 112 16.52 -4.67 -31.23
CA PRO A 112 16.81 -4.08 -29.94
C PRO A 112 17.68 -2.82 -30.10
N ARG A 113 17.44 -1.81 -29.27
CA ARG A 113 18.35 -0.68 -29.09
C ARG A 113 19.66 -1.15 -28.47
N THR A 114 20.74 -0.48 -28.84
CA THR A 114 22.11 -0.76 -28.38
C THR A 114 22.66 0.33 -27.47
N ASP A 115 21.83 1.28 -27.03
CA ASP A 115 22.21 2.42 -26.18
C ASP A 115 21.89 2.18 -24.69
N CYS A 116 22.02 0.93 -24.22
CA CYS A 116 21.81 0.60 -22.81
C CYS A 116 22.91 1.25 -21.95
N PRO A 117 22.57 2.04 -20.92
CA PRO A 117 23.58 2.56 -20.00
C PRO A 117 24.20 1.41 -19.21
N GLU A 118 25.53 1.30 -19.24
CA GLU A 118 26.28 0.30 -18.47
C GLU A 118 26.61 0.79 -17.05
N THR A 119 26.60 2.10 -16.85
CA THR A 119 26.81 2.75 -15.56
C THR A 119 25.65 3.69 -15.27
N LEU A 120 25.05 3.57 -14.10
CA LEU A 120 24.06 4.53 -13.62
C LEU A 120 24.79 5.75 -13.02
N PRO A 121 24.27 6.97 -13.20
CA PRO A 121 24.82 8.13 -12.52
C PRO A 121 24.58 8.01 -11.01
N GLU A 122 25.46 8.63 -10.23
CA GLU A 122 25.24 8.79 -8.79
C GLU A 122 23.92 9.57 -8.56
N PRO A 123 23.00 9.06 -7.73
CA PRO A 123 21.77 9.76 -7.42
C PRO A 123 22.07 11.14 -6.85
N VAL A 124 21.47 12.17 -7.44
CA VAL A 124 21.57 13.53 -6.91
C VAL A 124 20.87 13.57 -5.55
N LYS A 125 21.52 14.16 -4.54
CA LYS A 125 20.86 14.43 -3.26
C LYS A 125 19.62 15.27 -3.51
N LEU A 126 18.44 14.75 -3.14
CA LEU A 126 17.16 15.44 -3.27
C LEU A 126 17.06 16.71 -2.40
N ARG A 127 17.91 16.82 -1.37
CA ARG A 127 18.02 18.01 -0.53
C ARG A 127 19.46 18.50 -0.56
N GLU A 128 19.63 19.77 -0.95
CA GLU A 128 20.92 20.46 -0.89
C GLU A 128 21.26 20.94 0.53
N ALA A 129 20.24 21.23 1.33
CA ALA A 129 20.38 21.73 2.69
C ALA A 129 20.21 20.62 3.74
N GLU A 130 21.03 20.70 4.78
CA GLU A 130 20.90 19.88 5.99
C GLU A 130 19.61 20.21 6.76
N ALA A 131 19.25 19.35 7.71
CA ALA A 131 18.14 19.61 8.62
C ALA A 131 18.40 20.90 9.43
N LYS A 132 17.37 21.74 9.57
CA LYS A 132 17.43 22.93 10.42
C LYS A 132 17.02 22.54 11.83
N ASP A 133 17.92 21.87 12.54
CA ASP A 133 17.63 21.23 13.82
C ASP A 133 17.03 22.18 14.86
N GLU A 134 17.49 23.44 14.89
CA GLU A 134 17.01 24.48 15.82
C GLU A 134 15.78 25.25 15.33
N ALA A 135 15.27 24.98 14.11
CA ALA A 135 14.08 25.64 13.62
C ALA A 135 12.83 25.10 14.34
N LYS A 136 11.78 25.93 14.40
CA LYS A 136 10.46 25.43 14.80
C LYS A 136 9.98 24.36 13.83
N LEU A 137 9.18 23.43 14.34
CA LEU A 137 8.50 22.43 13.52
C LEU A 137 7.63 23.12 12.44
N SER A 138 7.65 22.57 11.24
CA SER A 138 6.59 22.82 10.25
C SER A 138 5.32 22.07 10.63
N GLU A 139 4.17 22.51 10.13
CA GLU A 139 2.87 21.85 10.35
C GLU A 139 2.93 20.34 10.12
N PHE A 140 3.51 19.89 9.00
CA PHE A 140 3.70 18.47 8.73
C PHE A 140 4.57 17.75 9.78
N GLN A 141 5.61 18.41 10.29
CA GLN A 141 6.45 17.82 11.33
C GLN A 141 5.73 17.77 12.69
N GLU A 142 4.88 18.75 12.99
CA GLU A 142 4.02 18.71 14.18
C GLU A 142 3.05 17.53 14.12
N GLU A 143 2.42 17.30 12.97
CA GLU A 143 1.52 16.15 12.76
C GLU A 143 2.24 14.81 12.96
N LEU A 144 3.50 14.69 12.50
CA LEU A 144 4.31 13.49 12.73
C LEU A 144 4.60 13.26 14.23
N VAL A 145 4.88 14.31 14.99
CA VAL A 145 5.06 14.22 16.46
C VAL A 145 3.76 13.82 17.15
N GLN A 146 2.63 14.40 16.74
CA GLN A 146 1.31 14.07 17.28
C GLN A 146 0.91 12.62 16.96
N MET A 147 1.23 12.12 15.77
CA MET A 147 1.06 10.72 15.41
C MET A 147 1.93 9.82 16.30
N ALA A 148 3.18 10.19 16.53
CA ALA A 148 4.06 9.43 17.42
C ALA A 148 3.55 9.39 18.88
N ALA A 149 2.91 10.46 19.35
CA ALA A 149 2.24 10.48 20.66
C ALA A 149 1.12 9.43 20.77
N SER A 150 0.48 9.09 19.65
CA SER A 150 -0.51 7.99 19.61
C SER A 150 0.14 6.64 19.85
N LEU A 151 1.36 6.42 19.36
CA LEU A 151 2.12 5.17 19.54
C LEU A 151 2.58 4.94 20.98
N CYS A 152 2.85 6.01 21.74
CA CYS A 152 3.40 5.91 23.09
C CYS A 152 2.39 6.16 24.22
N GLY A 153 1.11 6.40 23.86
CA GLY A 153 0.01 6.66 24.79
C GLY A 153 -0.14 8.13 25.21
N ASP A 154 0.76 9.00 24.77
CA ASP A 154 0.79 10.42 25.15
C ASP A 154 -0.35 11.25 24.54
N HIS A 155 -1.03 10.74 23.50
CA HIS A 155 -2.28 11.30 22.98
C HIS A 155 -3.40 11.46 24.04
N ARG A 156 -3.26 10.78 25.19
CA ARG A 156 -4.19 10.87 26.34
C ARG A 156 -3.80 11.95 27.36
N LYS A 157 -2.62 12.54 27.25
CA LYS A 157 -2.13 13.57 28.18
C LYS A 157 -2.83 14.91 27.94
N GLU A 158 -2.93 15.70 29.00
CA GLU A 158 -3.50 17.03 28.93
C GLU A 158 -2.67 17.94 28.00
N GLY A 159 -3.32 18.64 27.06
CA GLY A 159 -2.65 19.51 26.10
C GLY A 159 -2.39 18.91 24.71
N PHE A 160 -2.70 17.65 24.47
CA PHE A 160 -2.75 17.11 23.10
C PHE A 160 -3.90 17.74 22.28
N PRO A 161 -3.74 17.98 20.96
CA PRO A 161 -2.51 17.80 20.17
C PRO A 161 -1.55 19.00 20.21
N HIS A 162 -2.05 20.21 20.46
CA HIS A 162 -1.30 21.44 20.14
C HIS A 162 -0.24 21.84 21.17
N LYS A 163 -0.47 21.65 22.48
CA LYS A 163 0.54 22.00 23.50
C LYS A 163 1.75 21.07 23.49
N LEU A 164 1.57 19.83 23.00
CA LEU A 164 2.66 18.86 22.89
C LEU A 164 3.80 19.38 22.01
N VAL A 165 3.45 19.96 20.87
CA VAL A 165 4.39 20.43 19.85
C VAL A 165 4.80 21.89 20.05
N GLU A 166 4.20 22.56 21.03
CA GLU A 166 4.41 23.99 21.27
C GLU A 166 5.87 24.27 21.63
N ASN A 167 6.52 25.13 20.84
CA ASN A 167 7.93 25.52 20.99
C ASN A 167 8.96 24.40 20.79
N MET A 168 8.57 23.23 20.25
CA MET A 168 9.55 22.21 19.85
C MET A 168 10.40 22.69 18.67
N THR A 169 11.69 22.40 18.73
CA THR A 169 12.59 22.45 17.59
C THR A 169 12.48 21.18 16.75
N VAL A 170 13.06 21.19 15.54
CA VAL A 170 13.17 19.98 14.70
C VAL A 170 13.94 18.88 15.44
N SER A 171 14.99 19.21 16.18
CA SER A 171 15.73 18.24 16.99
C SER A 171 14.86 17.63 18.09
N ASP A 172 14.12 18.45 18.84
CA ASP A 172 13.20 17.97 19.89
C ASP A 172 12.14 17.01 19.31
N GLY A 173 11.58 17.36 18.15
CA GLY A 173 10.61 16.51 17.46
C GLY A 173 11.20 15.16 17.05
N VAL A 174 12.44 15.14 16.53
CA VAL A 174 13.14 13.90 16.16
C VAL A 174 13.41 13.02 17.39
N GLU A 175 13.89 13.62 18.48
CA GLU A 175 14.13 12.89 19.74
C GLU A 175 12.83 12.32 20.31
N TYR A 176 11.75 13.09 20.29
CA TYR A 176 10.43 12.64 20.75
C TYR A 176 9.93 11.45 19.92
N VAL A 177 9.95 11.54 18.59
CA VAL A 177 9.49 10.47 17.70
C VAL A 177 10.31 9.20 17.90
N LYS A 178 11.64 9.30 18.00
CA LYS A 178 12.52 8.16 18.29
C LYS A 178 12.18 7.52 19.65
N GLY A 179 11.99 8.33 20.68
CA GLY A 179 11.63 7.86 22.01
C GLY A 179 10.26 7.17 22.05
N ALA A 180 9.26 7.77 21.40
CA ALA A 180 7.91 7.22 21.29
C ALA A 180 7.90 5.87 20.57
N PHE A 181 8.62 5.76 19.43
CA PHE A 181 8.74 4.52 18.69
C PHE A 181 9.50 3.44 19.48
N LYS A 182 10.58 3.81 20.17
CA LYS A 182 11.30 2.89 21.06
C LYS A 182 10.39 2.36 22.16
N LYS A 183 9.60 3.22 22.83
CA LYS A 183 8.65 2.81 23.87
C LYS A 183 7.62 1.82 23.32
N PHE A 184 7.08 2.09 22.13
CA PHE A 184 6.17 1.18 21.45
C PHE A 184 6.80 -0.21 21.21
N LEU A 185 8.01 -0.26 20.64
CA LEU A 185 8.73 -1.52 20.42
C LEU A 185 9.02 -2.28 21.71
N ASP A 186 9.43 -1.58 22.77
CA ASP A 186 9.69 -2.18 24.07
C ASP A 186 8.43 -2.82 24.66
N GLU A 187 7.26 -2.18 24.51
CA GLU A 187 5.97 -2.75 24.94
C GLU A 187 5.54 -3.94 24.07
N CYS A 188 5.76 -3.89 22.75
CA CYS A 188 5.52 -5.04 21.87
C CYS A 188 6.36 -6.27 22.29
N GLU A 189 7.64 -6.07 22.60
CA GLU A 189 8.51 -7.16 23.07
C GLU A 189 8.07 -7.69 24.43
N LYS A 190 7.64 -6.82 25.35
CA LYS A 190 7.06 -7.24 26.64
C LYS A 190 5.79 -8.07 26.43
N ALA A 191 4.87 -7.62 25.58
CA ALA A 191 3.64 -8.34 25.29
C ALA A 191 3.94 -9.73 24.71
N ARG A 192 4.87 -9.82 23.75
CA ARG A 192 5.31 -11.09 23.14
C ARG A 192 5.90 -12.04 24.18
N ARG A 193 6.75 -11.54 25.09
CA ARG A 193 7.30 -12.34 26.21
C ARG A 193 6.22 -12.83 27.18
N ASN A 194 5.14 -12.06 27.32
CA ASN A 194 3.98 -12.41 28.15
C ASN A 194 2.94 -13.28 27.43
N GLY A 195 3.26 -13.80 26.23
CA GLY A 195 2.41 -14.74 25.50
C GLY A 195 1.37 -14.11 24.56
N ALA A 196 1.48 -12.81 24.28
CA ALA A 196 0.66 -12.17 23.26
C ALA A 196 0.97 -12.74 21.87
N ASP A 197 -0.07 -12.89 21.04
CA ASP A 197 0.09 -13.32 19.65
C ASP A 197 0.45 -12.14 18.73
N GLY A 198 0.80 -12.46 17.47
CA GLY A 198 1.20 -11.45 16.48
C GLY A 198 0.09 -10.49 16.05
N SER A 199 -1.15 -10.66 16.52
CA SER A 199 -2.26 -9.75 16.24
C SER A 199 -2.52 -8.76 17.40
N THR A 200 -1.78 -8.88 18.49
CA THR A 200 -1.96 -8.03 19.67
C THR A 200 -1.44 -6.62 19.44
N ILE A 201 -2.34 -5.63 19.50
CA ILE A 201 -2.00 -4.20 19.39
C ILE A 201 -1.53 -3.69 20.75
N CYS A 202 -0.25 -3.35 20.84
CA CYS A 202 0.34 -2.82 22.08
C CYS A 202 0.19 -1.31 22.12
N ILE A 203 -0.65 -0.80 23.02
CA ILE A 203 -0.73 0.64 23.31
C ILE A 203 -0.06 0.85 24.67
N PRO A 204 1.13 1.47 24.72
CA PRO A 204 1.78 1.80 25.98
C PRO A 204 0.83 2.64 26.82
N ALA A 205 0.47 2.18 28.02
CA ALA A 205 -0.36 2.97 28.91
C ALA A 205 0.43 4.25 29.28
N GLY A 206 -0.18 5.43 29.08
CA GLY A 206 0.22 6.60 29.87
C GLY A 206 0.01 6.26 31.34
N ASP A 207 0.83 6.78 32.26
CA ASP A 207 0.80 6.47 33.69
C ASP A 207 -0.59 6.61 34.31
N SER A 208 -1.41 5.57 34.19
CA SER A 208 -2.76 5.40 34.74
C SER A 208 -3.16 3.95 34.44
N SER A 209 -3.05 3.10 35.45
CA SER A 209 -3.74 1.80 35.63
C SER A 209 -4.14 1.00 34.38
N ALA A 210 -3.52 -0.19 34.26
CA ALA A 210 -3.90 -1.28 33.38
C ALA A 210 -5.42 -1.36 33.12
N SER A 211 -5.81 -1.05 31.89
CA SER A 211 -7.10 -1.46 31.32
C SER A 211 -6.78 -2.49 30.24
N THR A 212 -6.84 -3.76 30.64
CA THR A 212 -6.94 -4.86 29.68
C THR A 212 -8.22 -4.65 28.90
N VAL A 213 -8.12 -4.30 27.62
CA VAL A 213 -9.23 -4.49 26.70
C VAL A 213 -9.35 -6.00 26.53
N ASP A 214 -10.43 -6.57 27.07
CA ASP A 214 -10.68 -8.01 27.02
C ASP A 214 -10.56 -8.52 25.58
N ALA A 215 -9.57 -9.37 25.34
CA ALA A 215 -9.55 -10.21 24.16
C ALA A 215 -10.77 -11.16 24.24
N PRO A 216 -11.53 -11.37 23.16
CA PRO A 216 -12.62 -12.34 23.17
C PRO A 216 -12.05 -13.72 23.52
N SER A 217 -12.62 -14.36 24.54
CA SER A 217 -12.17 -15.65 25.03
C SER A 217 -12.09 -16.68 23.89
N PRO A 218 -11.02 -17.50 23.80
CA PRO A 218 -10.96 -18.55 22.82
C PRO A 218 -12.02 -19.59 23.16
N LYS A 219 -13.08 -19.67 22.35
CA LYS A 219 -14.08 -20.74 22.44
C LYS A 219 -13.33 -22.07 22.36
N SER A 220 -13.36 -22.86 23.44
CA SER A 220 -12.76 -24.19 23.44
C SER A 220 -13.48 -25.03 22.39
N LYS A 221 -12.77 -25.37 21.31
CA LYS A 221 -13.30 -26.32 20.34
C LYS A 221 -13.18 -27.70 20.96
N SER A 222 -14.33 -28.25 21.38
CA SER A 222 -14.47 -29.64 21.81
C SER A 222 -13.84 -30.59 20.77
N PHE A 223 -13.18 -31.63 21.29
CA PHE A 223 -12.49 -32.70 20.55
C PHE A 223 -13.37 -33.33 19.46
N ALA A 224 -14.70 -33.30 19.62
CA ALA A 224 -15.66 -33.79 18.63
C ALA A 224 -15.68 -32.98 17.31
N SER A 225 -15.28 -31.71 17.30
CA SER A 225 -15.28 -30.88 16.08
C SER A 225 -14.11 -31.17 15.13
N LYS A 226 -13.02 -31.79 15.62
CA LYS A 226 -11.87 -32.17 14.78
C LYS A 226 -12.09 -33.48 14.02
N LEU A 227 -12.98 -34.36 14.50
CA LEU A 227 -13.21 -35.69 13.90
C LEU A 227 -14.18 -35.68 12.71
N PHE A 228 -15.02 -34.65 12.55
CA PHE A 228 -16.03 -34.61 11.47
C PHE A 228 -15.69 -33.67 10.29
N SER A 229 -14.55 -32.97 10.31
CA SER A 229 -14.17 -32.06 9.21
C SER A 229 -13.54 -32.73 7.98
N CYS A 230 -13.23 -34.04 8.03
CA CYS A 230 -12.55 -34.76 6.95
C CYS A 230 -13.41 -35.83 6.23
N ALA A 231 -14.75 -35.85 6.40
CA ALA A 231 -15.59 -36.93 5.85
C ALA A 231 -16.75 -36.46 4.95
N VAL A 232 -16.65 -35.30 4.29
CA VAL A 232 -17.61 -34.92 3.23
C VAL A 232 -16.86 -34.41 2.01
N CYS A 233 -16.21 -35.33 1.30
CA CYS A 233 -15.84 -35.19 -0.11
C CYS A 233 -15.90 -36.59 -0.73
N GLY A 234 -17.05 -36.93 -1.31
CA GLY A 234 -17.25 -38.16 -2.06
C GLY A 234 -18.71 -38.35 -2.47
N GLY A 235 -18.99 -38.18 -3.77
CA GLY A 235 -20.18 -38.74 -4.44
C GLY A 235 -21.31 -37.77 -4.80
N ASN A 236 -21.19 -37.09 -5.95
CA ASN A 236 -21.98 -37.30 -7.18
C ASN A 236 -21.79 -36.13 -8.14
#